data_AF-A0A1U7XAA4-F1
#
_entry.id   AF-A0A1U7XAA4-F1
#
_cell.length_a   1.000
_cell.length_b   1.000
_cell.length_c   1.000
_cell.angle_alpha   90.00
_cell.angle_beta   90.00
_cell.angle_gamma   90.00
#
_symmetry.space_group_name_H-M   'P 1'
#
loop_
_entity.id
_entity.type
_entity.pdbx_description
1 polymer ?
#
loop_
_entity_poly.entity_id
_entity_poly.type
_entity_poly.pdbx_seq_one_letter_code
_entity_poly.pdbx_strand_id
1 'polypeptide(L)'
;MILGLRSKIIPLPDHKLGNIKLGSVTNAICHKPCRVRCSHSTASSMEEAKERIRETFGKIELSPYSYDTAWVAMVPSRYSMNQPCFPQCLDWILENQKEDGSWGLNPSHPLLVKDSLSSTLACLLALRKWRIGDNKVQRGLDFIQTHGWAVDNEDQILPLGFEIIFPSMIKYAEKLNLDLPLDPNLVNMMLCERELTIERALKKGFEGNMANVEYFAEGLGELCHWKEMIMLHQRHNGSLFDSPATTAAALIFHQHDEKCFGYLNSILKLHENWGMH
;
A
#
# COMPACT_ATOMS: atom_id res chain seq x y z
N MET A 1 -9.42 -31.99 -26.26
CA MET A 1 -10.50 -31.09 -26.70
C MET A 1 -10.12 -29.68 -26.25
N ILE A 2 -9.60 -28.88 -27.17
CA ILE A 2 -9.03 -27.55 -26.92
C ILE A 2 -10.19 -26.55 -26.88
N LEU A 3 -10.38 -25.83 -25.79
CA LEU A 3 -11.33 -24.72 -25.72
C LEU A 3 -10.57 -23.43 -25.47
N GLY A 4 -10.32 -22.70 -26.56
CA GLY A 4 -9.76 -21.35 -26.55
C GLY A 4 -10.81 -20.32 -26.14
N LEU A 5 -10.44 -19.43 -25.24
CA LEU A 5 -11.22 -18.24 -24.90
C LEU A 5 -10.88 -17.11 -25.89
N ARG A 6 -11.88 -16.71 -26.68
CA ARG A 6 -11.85 -15.52 -27.54
C ARG A 6 -12.04 -14.27 -26.69
N SER A 7 -11.11 -13.32 -26.75
CA SER A 7 -11.27 -11.97 -26.20
C SER A 7 -12.36 -11.22 -26.98
N LYS A 8 -13.44 -10.79 -26.29
CA LYS A 8 -14.41 -9.81 -26.81
C LYS A 8 -13.94 -8.41 -26.44
N ILE A 9 -13.73 -7.56 -27.44
CA ILE A 9 -13.50 -6.12 -27.27
C ILE A 9 -14.88 -5.46 -27.09
N ILE A 10 -15.07 -4.72 -26.00
CA ILE A 10 -16.26 -3.91 -25.73
C ILE A 10 -15.93 -2.46 -26.08
N PRO A 11 -16.61 -1.82 -27.05
CA PRO A 11 -16.38 -0.40 -27.33
C PRO A 11 -17.14 0.48 -26.33
N LEU A 12 -16.47 1.51 -25.82
CA LEU A 12 -17.07 2.57 -24.99
C LEU A 12 -17.85 3.57 -25.88
N PRO A 13 -18.98 4.12 -25.43
CA PRO A 13 -19.76 5.08 -26.20
C PRO A 13 -19.23 6.51 -26.09
N ASP A 14 -19.19 7.20 -27.24
CA ASP A 14 -18.85 8.63 -27.36
C ASP A 14 -19.83 9.51 -26.57
N HIS A 15 -19.36 10.14 -25.50
CA HIS A 15 -20.10 11.19 -24.83
C HIS A 15 -20.07 12.48 -25.65
N LYS A 16 -21.24 12.85 -26.18
CA LYS A 16 -21.53 14.14 -26.82
C LYS A 16 -21.21 15.30 -25.84
N LEU A 17 -20.26 16.17 -26.21
CA LEU A 17 -20.13 17.48 -25.58
C LEU A 17 -21.35 18.35 -25.94
N GLY A 18 -22.06 18.79 -24.90
CA GLY A 18 -23.17 19.73 -25.00
C GLY A 18 -22.69 21.13 -25.44
N ASN A 19 -23.51 21.75 -26.28
CA ASN A 19 -23.35 23.12 -26.76
C ASN A 19 -23.34 24.14 -25.60
N ILE A 20 -22.23 24.83 -25.41
CA ILE A 20 -22.19 26.12 -24.71
C ILE A 20 -21.91 27.20 -25.75
N LYS A 21 -22.90 28.09 -25.95
CA LYS A 21 -22.76 29.32 -26.74
C LYS A 21 -21.86 30.29 -25.97
N LEU A 22 -20.78 30.75 -26.60
CA LEU A 22 -20.14 32.02 -26.27
C LEU A 22 -19.88 32.81 -27.55
N GLY A 23 -20.14 34.12 -27.47
CA GLY A 23 -20.37 35.03 -28.60
C GLY A 23 -19.19 35.27 -29.54
N SER A 24 -19.59 35.78 -30.70
CA SER A 24 -18.80 36.30 -31.82
C SER A 24 -17.65 37.22 -31.40
N VAL A 25 -16.43 36.95 -31.89
CA VAL A 25 -15.55 37.96 -32.53
C VAL A 25 -14.73 37.28 -33.64
N THR A 26 -14.66 37.95 -34.78
CA THR A 26 -14.04 37.62 -36.06
C THR A 26 -12.51 37.43 -36.03
N ASN A 27 -11.98 36.53 -36.86
CA ASN A 27 -10.88 36.83 -37.80
C ASN A 27 -10.64 35.67 -38.79
N ALA A 28 -10.68 35.98 -40.08
CA ALA A 28 -10.40 35.06 -41.18
C ALA A 28 -8.90 34.96 -41.43
N ILE A 29 -8.33 33.75 -41.43
CA ILE A 29 -6.99 33.49 -42.01
C ILE A 29 -7.03 32.18 -42.81
N CYS A 30 -6.51 32.28 -44.03
CA CYS A 30 -6.54 31.32 -45.13
C CYS A 30 -5.82 30.00 -44.82
N HIS A 31 -6.51 28.85 -44.93
CA HIS A 31 -5.90 27.53 -44.88
C HIS A 31 -5.28 27.17 -46.24
N LYS A 32 -3.94 27.08 -46.30
CA LYS A 32 -3.25 26.22 -47.28
C LYS A 32 -3.05 24.83 -46.65
N PRO A 33 -3.46 23.73 -47.30
CA PRO A 33 -3.19 22.40 -46.77
C PRO A 33 -1.72 22.05 -46.98
N CYS A 34 -0.93 22.08 -45.91
CA CYS A 34 0.43 21.54 -45.91
C CYS A 34 0.33 20.02 -45.71
N ARG A 35 0.50 19.25 -46.79
CA ARG A 35 0.59 17.79 -46.72
C ARG A 35 2.00 17.41 -46.23
N VAL A 36 2.14 17.13 -44.94
CA VAL A 36 3.36 16.51 -44.41
C VAL A 36 3.32 15.03 -44.75
N ARG A 37 4.19 14.59 -45.66
CA ARG A 37 4.39 13.19 -46.00
C ARG A 37 5.40 12.62 -45.01
N CYS A 38 4.93 11.87 -44.01
CA CYS A 38 5.83 11.20 -43.08
C CYS A 38 6.28 9.87 -43.71
N SER A 39 7.54 9.79 -44.11
CA SER A 39 8.18 8.58 -44.62
C SER A 39 9.15 8.05 -43.56
N HIS A 40 8.66 7.29 -42.59
CA HIS A 40 9.52 6.45 -41.74
C HIS A 40 8.82 5.12 -41.45
N SER A 41 9.59 4.03 -41.55
CA SER A 41 9.14 2.66 -41.36
C SER A 41 8.66 2.44 -39.92
N THR A 42 7.34 2.46 -39.73
CA THR A 42 6.68 2.33 -38.42
C THR A 42 6.92 0.97 -37.75
N ALA A 43 7.26 -0.07 -38.51
CA ALA A 43 7.44 -1.43 -37.99
C ALA A 43 8.66 -1.59 -37.06
N SER A 44 9.80 -0.97 -37.40
CA SER A 44 11.03 -1.07 -36.57
C SER A 44 10.85 -0.40 -35.21
N SER A 45 10.18 0.77 -35.18
CA SER A 45 9.95 1.53 -33.95
C SER A 45 9.00 0.84 -32.96
N MET A 46 8.06 0.03 -33.48
CA MET A 46 7.05 -0.66 -32.68
C MET A 46 7.62 -1.92 -32.03
N GLU A 47 8.44 -2.71 -32.74
CA GLU A 47 9.09 -3.89 -32.15
C GLU A 47 10.13 -3.49 -31.12
N GLU A 48 10.90 -2.44 -31.37
CA GLU A 48 11.79 -1.90 -30.33
C GLU A 48 11.02 -1.33 -29.13
N ALA A 49 9.85 -0.70 -29.34
CA ALA A 49 9.01 -0.24 -28.24
C ALA A 49 8.44 -1.41 -27.44
N LYS A 50 8.02 -2.50 -28.10
CA LYS A 50 7.58 -3.73 -27.43
C LYS A 50 8.70 -4.38 -26.64
N GLU A 51 9.91 -4.43 -27.18
CA GLU A 51 11.05 -5.02 -26.49
C GLU A 51 11.48 -4.16 -25.29
N ARG A 52 11.52 -2.83 -25.44
CA ARG A 52 11.72 -1.91 -24.30
C ARG A 52 10.64 -2.06 -23.23
N ILE A 53 9.38 -2.19 -23.63
CA ILE A 53 8.27 -2.45 -22.72
C ILE A 53 8.46 -3.81 -22.01
N ARG A 54 8.81 -4.88 -22.75
CA ARG A 54 9.09 -6.21 -22.16
C ARG A 54 10.27 -6.20 -21.21
N GLU A 55 11.36 -5.53 -21.57
CA GLU A 55 12.51 -5.33 -20.70
C GLU A 55 12.14 -4.52 -19.46
N THR A 56 11.28 -3.50 -19.61
CA THR A 56 10.77 -2.69 -18.48
C THR A 56 9.86 -3.53 -17.57
N PHE A 57 8.98 -4.36 -18.13
CA PHE A 57 8.12 -5.28 -17.37
C PHE A 57 8.91 -6.42 -16.70
N GLY A 58 9.99 -6.89 -17.34
CA GLY A 58 10.93 -7.85 -16.77
C GLY A 58 11.85 -7.25 -15.70
N LYS A 59 11.99 -5.92 -15.69
CA LYS A 59 12.76 -5.12 -14.71
C LYS A 59 11.87 -4.17 -13.90
N ILE A 60 10.61 -4.50 -13.63
CA ILE A 60 9.83 -3.72 -12.66
C ILE A 60 10.46 -3.99 -11.30
N GLU A 61 11.43 -3.14 -10.94
CA GLU A 61 11.93 -2.91 -9.60
C GLU A 61 10.74 -2.44 -8.76
N LEU A 62 9.97 -3.39 -8.23
CA LEU A 62 9.06 -3.07 -7.14
C LEU A 62 9.95 -2.78 -5.93
N SER A 63 10.30 -1.51 -5.75
CA SER A 63 10.92 -1.05 -4.50
C SER A 63 10.10 -1.60 -3.33
N PRO A 64 10.72 -2.19 -2.30
CA PRO A 64 9.99 -2.63 -1.13
C PRO A 64 9.16 -1.47 -0.59
N TYR A 65 7.85 -1.67 -0.45
CA TYR A 65 6.99 -0.72 0.25
C TYR A 65 7.35 -0.81 1.74
N SER A 66 7.77 0.29 2.34
CA SER A 66 8.23 0.30 3.74
C SER A 66 7.14 -0.17 4.70
N TYR A 67 5.89 0.19 4.42
CA TYR A 67 4.72 -0.25 5.17
C TYR A 67 4.59 -1.79 5.20
N ASP A 68 4.57 -2.42 4.03
CA ASP A 68 4.49 -3.89 3.91
C ASP A 68 5.70 -4.59 4.54
N THR A 69 6.90 -4.05 4.29
CA THR A 69 8.15 -4.58 4.86
C THR A 69 8.10 -4.56 6.39
N ALA A 70 7.55 -3.52 6.99
CA ALA A 70 7.38 -3.41 8.43
C ALA A 70 6.38 -4.42 9.00
N TRP A 71 5.26 -4.67 8.32
CA TRP A 71 4.33 -5.74 8.72
C TRP A 71 4.99 -7.12 8.66
N VAL A 72 5.74 -7.42 7.59
CA VAL A 72 6.49 -8.68 7.48
C VAL A 72 7.56 -8.78 8.58
N ALA A 73 8.28 -7.70 8.87
CA ALA A 73 9.29 -7.66 9.92
C ALA A 73 8.71 -7.93 11.33
N MET A 74 7.42 -7.70 11.55
CA MET A 74 6.75 -7.99 12.82
C MET A 74 6.36 -9.46 12.99
N VAL A 75 6.43 -10.30 11.96
CA VAL A 75 6.03 -11.72 12.07
C VAL A 75 6.96 -12.46 13.05
N PRO A 76 6.44 -13.05 14.14
CA PRO A 76 7.26 -13.82 15.06
C PRO A 76 7.70 -15.16 14.47
N SER A 77 8.85 -15.67 14.90
CA SER A 77 9.33 -17.00 14.53
C SER A 77 8.37 -18.07 15.05
N ARG A 78 8.15 -19.10 14.24
CA ARG A 78 7.37 -20.30 14.62
C ARG A 78 7.91 -21.02 15.85
N TYR A 79 9.20 -20.84 16.15
CA TYR A 79 9.87 -21.49 17.27
C TYR A 79 10.00 -20.59 18.50
N SER A 80 9.85 -19.26 18.34
CA SER A 80 9.98 -18.32 19.45
C SER A 80 9.27 -17.01 19.16
N MET A 81 8.35 -16.65 20.05
CA MET A 81 7.63 -15.37 20.02
C MET A 81 8.53 -14.14 20.21
N ASN A 82 9.75 -14.36 20.71
CA ASN A 82 10.72 -13.31 21.01
C ASN A 82 11.80 -13.17 19.92
N GLN A 83 11.60 -13.78 18.75
CA GLN A 83 12.52 -13.68 17.62
C GLN A 83 11.74 -13.37 16.33
N PRO A 84 12.27 -12.51 15.44
CA PRO A 84 11.66 -12.25 14.15
C PRO A 84 11.75 -13.49 13.24
N CYS A 85 10.70 -13.74 12.46
CA CYS A 85 10.73 -14.76 11.41
C CYS A 85 11.54 -14.29 10.19
N PHE A 86 11.53 -12.99 9.92
CA PHE A 86 12.16 -12.37 8.74
C PHE A 86 13.13 -11.26 9.17
N PRO A 87 14.29 -11.59 9.77
CA PRO A 87 15.25 -10.60 10.26
C PRO A 87 15.75 -9.66 9.16
N GLN A 88 15.84 -10.12 7.91
CA GLN A 88 16.25 -9.28 6.77
C GLN A 88 15.32 -8.09 6.52
N CYS A 89 14.04 -8.20 6.88
CA CYS A 89 13.11 -7.07 6.79
C CYS A 89 13.40 -6.00 7.86
N LEU A 90 13.90 -6.41 9.04
CA LEU A 90 14.35 -5.46 10.07
C LEU A 90 15.63 -4.76 9.66
N ASP A 91 16.58 -5.50 9.10
CA ASP A 91 17.83 -4.93 8.58
C ASP A 91 17.52 -3.86 7.53
N TRP A 92 16.61 -4.17 6.59
CA TRP A 92 16.14 -3.21 5.60
C TRP A 92 15.54 -1.95 6.25
N ILE A 93 14.68 -2.09 7.26
CA ILE A 93 14.07 -0.94 7.95
C ILE A 93 15.16 -0.06 8.60
N LEU A 94 16.15 -0.65 9.26
CA LEU A 94 17.24 0.08 9.90
C LEU A 94 18.10 0.88 8.90
N GLU A 95 18.31 0.30 7.72
CA GLU A 95 19.15 0.85 6.65
C GLU A 95 18.44 1.90 5.78
N ASN A 96 17.10 1.85 5.69
CA ASN A 96 16.33 2.65 4.72
C ASN A 96 15.51 3.79 5.35
N GLN A 97 15.81 4.21 6.59
CA GLN A 97 15.22 5.43 7.16
C GLN A 97 15.76 6.67 6.43
N LYS A 98 14.88 7.57 6.00
CA LYS A 98 15.25 8.83 5.34
C LYS A 98 15.92 9.83 6.30
N GLU A 99 16.47 10.90 5.74
CA GLU A 99 17.13 11.97 6.49
C GLU A 99 16.17 12.72 7.43
N ASP A 100 14.91 12.88 7.02
CA ASP A 100 13.83 13.51 7.80
C ASP A 100 13.26 12.60 8.91
N GLY A 101 13.74 11.37 9.02
CA GLY A 101 13.29 10.38 10.00
C GLY A 101 12.13 9.51 9.54
N SER A 102 11.57 9.74 8.35
CA SER A 102 10.45 8.96 7.83
C SER A 102 10.87 7.67 7.12
N TRP A 103 9.88 6.81 6.91
CA TRP A 103 9.85 5.77 5.88
C TRP A 103 8.65 6.03 4.96
N GLY A 104 8.77 5.69 3.68
CA GLY A 104 7.71 5.92 2.69
C GLY A 104 8.26 6.25 1.29
N LEU A 105 7.38 6.48 0.33
CA LEU A 105 7.77 6.68 -1.08
C LEU A 105 8.71 7.88 -1.29
N ASN A 106 9.65 7.74 -2.22
CA ASN A 106 10.55 8.81 -2.68
C ASN A 106 10.16 9.18 -4.13
N PRO A 107 9.95 10.46 -4.48
CA PRO A 107 10.04 11.66 -3.63
C PRO A 107 8.76 11.93 -2.81
N SER A 108 8.96 12.53 -1.65
CA SER A 108 7.92 12.96 -0.71
C SER A 108 7.03 14.03 -1.34
N HIS A 109 6.01 13.61 -2.08
CA HIS A 109 5.02 14.53 -2.62
C HIS A 109 4.26 15.19 -1.45
N PRO A 110 4.08 16.53 -1.42
CA PRO A 110 3.45 17.22 -0.28
C PRO A 110 2.03 16.76 0.06
N LEU A 111 1.35 16.08 -0.86
CA LEU A 111 0.01 15.51 -0.65
C LEU A 111 0.01 14.05 -0.15
N LEU A 112 1.18 13.42 0.00
CA LEU A 112 1.34 12.02 0.40
C LEU A 112 1.90 11.88 1.82
N VAL A 113 1.71 12.89 2.68
CA VAL A 113 2.24 12.84 4.05
C VAL A 113 1.56 11.73 4.86
N LYS A 114 0.27 11.45 4.62
CA LYS A 114 -0.47 10.32 5.23
C LYS A 114 0.15 8.94 4.90
N ASP A 115 0.69 8.77 3.69
CA ASP A 115 1.42 7.56 3.30
C ASP A 115 2.74 7.41 4.09
N SER A 116 3.50 8.51 4.17
CA SER A 116 4.76 8.54 4.93
C SER A 116 4.52 8.35 6.43
N LEU A 117 3.46 8.93 6.99
CA LEU A 117 3.04 8.68 8.37
C LEU A 117 2.70 7.21 8.60
N SER A 118 1.95 6.58 7.70
CA SER A 118 1.57 5.17 7.81
C SER A 118 2.79 4.25 7.75
N SER A 119 3.65 4.47 6.76
CA SER A 119 4.89 3.73 6.58
C SER A 119 5.84 3.91 7.77
N THR A 120 5.99 5.14 8.26
CA THR A 120 6.82 5.45 9.43
C THR A 120 6.29 4.77 10.68
N LEU A 121 4.99 4.89 10.97
CA LEU A 121 4.40 4.27 12.14
C LEU A 121 4.51 2.73 12.09
N ALA A 122 4.29 2.11 10.94
CA ALA A 122 4.50 0.67 10.78
C ALA A 122 5.97 0.27 11.09
N CYS A 123 6.94 1.02 10.57
CA CYS A 123 8.37 0.78 10.86
C CYS A 123 8.70 0.95 12.34
N LEU A 124 8.14 1.97 13.00
CA LEU A 124 8.30 2.17 14.45
C LEU A 124 7.74 0.99 15.25
N LEU A 125 6.57 0.47 14.88
CA LEU A 125 5.99 -0.72 15.50
C LEU A 125 6.91 -1.94 15.36
N ALA A 126 7.49 -2.15 14.17
CA ALA A 126 8.44 -3.24 13.93
C ALA A 126 9.69 -3.11 14.81
N LEU A 127 10.34 -1.95 14.81
CA LEU A 127 11.54 -1.70 15.63
C LEU A 127 11.23 -1.83 17.13
N ARG A 128 10.10 -1.28 17.58
CA ARG A 128 9.68 -1.34 18.98
C ARG A 128 9.38 -2.77 19.43
N LYS A 129 8.67 -3.55 18.61
CA LYS A 129 8.33 -4.95 18.91
C LYS A 129 9.56 -5.78 19.26
N TRP A 130 10.66 -5.55 18.55
CA TRP A 130 11.92 -6.27 18.74
C TRP A 130 12.94 -5.55 19.63
N ARG A 131 12.60 -4.35 20.13
CA ARG A 131 13.44 -3.54 21.02
C ARG A 131 14.82 -3.23 20.43
N ILE A 132 14.83 -2.78 19.18
CA ILE A 132 16.04 -2.43 18.44
C ILE A 132 15.90 -1.03 17.82
N GLY A 133 17.04 -0.43 17.49
CA GLY A 133 17.07 0.79 16.68
C GLY A 133 16.54 2.03 17.40
N ASP A 134 16.77 2.19 18.70
CA ASP A 134 16.24 3.32 19.50
C ASP A 134 16.50 4.70 18.87
N ASN A 135 17.68 4.91 18.27
CA ASN A 135 18.00 6.12 17.50
C ASN A 135 17.02 6.34 16.32
N LYS A 136 16.71 5.28 15.57
CA LYS A 136 15.81 5.32 14.42
C LYS A 136 14.38 5.54 14.90
N VAL A 137 14.01 4.92 16.02
CA VAL A 137 12.71 5.11 16.68
C VAL A 137 12.52 6.58 17.05
N GLN A 138 13.48 7.21 17.74
CA GLN A 138 13.37 8.61 18.12
C GLN A 138 13.20 9.53 16.90
N ARG A 139 14.00 9.34 15.84
CA ARG A 139 13.88 10.14 14.61
C ARG A 139 12.53 9.96 13.91
N GLY A 140 11.95 8.75 13.93
CA GLY A 140 10.62 8.53 13.38
C GLY A 140 9.51 9.15 14.23
N LEU A 141 9.68 9.21 15.55
CA LEU A 141 8.76 9.96 16.43
C LEU A 141 8.85 11.47 16.15
N ASP A 142 10.06 12.01 15.98
CA ASP A 142 10.26 13.42 15.62
C ASP A 142 9.57 13.76 14.27
N PHE A 143 9.63 12.83 13.31
CA PHE A 143 8.90 12.96 12.05
C PHE A 143 7.37 13.00 12.25
N ILE A 144 6.82 12.07 13.03
CA ILE A 144 5.38 12.02 13.35
C ILE A 144 4.95 13.30 14.08
N GLN A 145 5.75 13.80 15.02
CA GLN A 145 5.46 15.06 15.72
C GLN A 145 5.40 16.24 14.75
N THR A 146 6.34 16.29 13.80
CA THR A 146 6.44 17.38 12.81
C THR A 146 5.30 17.32 11.79
N HIS A 147 4.83 16.12 11.44
CA HIS A 147 3.89 15.90 10.34
C HIS A 147 2.50 15.44 10.78
N GLY A 148 2.23 15.38 12.09
CA GLY A 148 0.93 14.97 12.65
C GLY A 148 -0.25 15.81 12.16
N TRP A 149 0.00 17.07 11.76
CA TRP A 149 -0.99 17.96 11.13
C TRP A 149 -1.64 17.38 9.87
N ALA A 150 -0.97 16.44 9.19
CA ALA A 150 -1.47 15.87 7.94
C ALA A 150 -2.57 14.83 8.16
N VAL A 151 -2.75 14.35 9.39
CA VAL A 151 -3.64 13.23 9.72
C VAL A 151 -5.11 13.57 9.46
N ASP A 152 -5.56 14.74 9.89
CA ASP A 152 -6.93 15.24 9.74
C ASP A 152 -7.09 16.27 8.62
N ASN A 153 -6.00 16.57 7.90
CA ASN A 153 -6.04 17.50 6.78
C ASN A 153 -6.75 16.88 5.55
N GLU A 154 -7.82 17.52 5.09
CA GLU A 154 -8.65 17.09 3.95
C GLU A 154 -7.96 17.25 2.58
N ASP A 155 -6.96 18.15 2.47
CA ASP A 155 -6.20 18.37 1.24
C ASP A 155 -5.18 17.23 0.99
N GLN A 156 -4.87 16.43 2.01
CA GLN A 156 -3.97 15.28 1.89
C GLN A 156 -4.69 14.09 1.24
N ILE A 157 -4.04 13.47 0.25
CA ILE A 157 -4.52 12.23 -0.36
C ILE A 157 -4.63 11.18 0.72
N LEU A 158 -5.83 10.60 0.83
CA LEU A 158 -6.14 9.58 1.81
C LEU A 158 -5.71 8.20 1.28
N PRO A 159 -4.72 7.53 1.90
CA PRO A 159 -4.39 6.16 1.55
C PRO A 159 -5.58 5.24 1.77
N LEU A 160 -5.70 4.22 0.93
CA LEU A 160 -6.81 3.29 1.00
C LEU A 160 -6.80 2.57 2.37
N GLY A 161 -7.94 2.61 3.09
CA GLY A 161 -8.07 1.99 4.41
C GLY A 161 -7.43 2.77 5.57
N PHE A 162 -6.88 3.97 5.33
CA PHE A 162 -6.19 4.77 6.35
C PHE A 162 -7.04 5.00 7.62
N GLU A 163 -8.34 5.27 7.46
CA GLU A 163 -9.30 5.50 8.56
C GLU A 163 -9.45 4.30 9.50
N ILE A 164 -9.10 3.10 9.04
CA ILE A 164 -9.14 1.86 9.83
C ILE A 164 -7.74 1.51 10.29
N ILE A 165 -6.78 1.46 9.37
CA ILE A 165 -5.43 0.97 9.59
C ILE A 165 -4.65 1.89 10.53
N PHE A 166 -4.61 3.19 10.24
CA PHE A 166 -3.75 4.12 10.97
C PHE A 166 -4.13 4.23 12.46
N PRO A 167 -5.42 4.42 12.83
CA PRO A 167 -5.80 4.43 14.25
C PRO A 167 -5.56 3.07 14.93
N SER A 168 -5.60 1.96 14.19
CA SER A 168 -5.25 0.64 14.72
C SER A 168 -3.78 0.51 15.06
N MET A 169 -2.90 1.06 14.21
CA MET A 169 -1.48 1.14 14.48
C MET A 169 -1.19 2.01 15.71
N ILE A 170 -1.96 3.07 15.94
CA ILE A 170 -1.86 3.87 17.19
C ILE A 170 -2.18 2.99 18.40
N LYS A 171 -3.31 2.25 18.40
CA LYS A 171 -3.62 1.30 19.50
C LYS A 171 -2.55 0.23 19.66
N TYR A 172 -1.91 -0.20 18.58
CA TYR A 172 -0.84 -1.18 18.65
C TYR A 172 0.45 -0.56 19.26
N ALA A 173 0.74 0.70 18.96
CA ALA A 173 1.85 1.44 19.57
C ALA A 173 1.68 1.52 21.10
N GLU A 174 0.47 1.83 21.58
CA GLU A 174 0.14 1.83 23.01
C GLU A 174 0.42 0.46 23.66
N LYS A 175 -0.02 -0.64 23.03
CA LYS A 175 0.27 -2.02 23.50
C LYS A 175 1.76 -2.34 23.58
N LEU A 176 2.57 -1.70 22.73
CA LEU A 176 4.03 -1.85 22.71
C LEU A 176 4.75 -0.81 23.62
N ASN A 177 4.01 -0.05 24.42
CA ASN A 177 4.52 1.06 25.23
C ASN A 177 5.34 2.05 24.38
N LEU A 178 4.83 2.41 23.20
CA LEU A 178 5.39 3.43 22.33
C LEU A 178 4.47 4.64 22.35
N ASP A 179 4.88 5.68 23.06
CA ASP A 179 4.12 6.92 23.16
C ASP A 179 4.29 7.72 21.87
N LEU A 180 3.19 7.95 21.15
CA LEU A 180 3.20 8.72 19.92
C LEU A 180 3.00 10.22 20.22
N PRO A 181 3.82 11.11 19.62
CA PRO A 181 3.71 12.56 19.83
C PRO A 181 2.59 13.15 18.96
N LEU A 182 1.36 12.67 19.17
CA LEU A 182 0.14 13.15 18.52
C LEU A 182 -0.77 13.84 19.54
N ASP A 183 -1.60 14.77 19.07
CA ASP A 183 -2.59 15.41 19.92
C ASP A 183 -3.60 14.36 20.45
N PRO A 184 -3.83 14.27 21.78
CA PRO A 184 -4.74 13.29 22.34
C PRO A 184 -6.19 13.43 21.86
N ASN A 185 -6.68 14.64 21.53
CA ASN A 185 -8.04 14.81 21.02
C ASN A 185 -8.15 14.29 19.58
N LEU A 186 -7.14 14.56 18.75
CA LEU A 186 -7.00 13.99 17.42
C LEU A 186 -7.00 12.46 17.48
N VAL A 187 -6.17 11.87 18.37
CA VAL A 187 -6.12 10.41 18.56
C VAL A 187 -7.50 9.87 18.95
N ASN A 188 -8.16 10.46 19.95
CA ASN A 188 -9.49 10.03 20.38
C ASN A 188 -10.53 10.13 19.25
N MET A 189 -10.52 11.21 18.47
CA MET A 189 -11.39 11.38 17.31
C MET A 189 -11.17 10.27 16.27
N MET A 190 -9.91 9.98 15.91
CA MET A 190 -9.57 8.92 14.97
C MET A 190 -10.04 7.53 15.45
N LEU A 191 -9.86 7.24 16.74
CA LEU A 191 -10.29 5.97 17.32
C LEU A 191 -11.81 5.82 17.31
N CYS A 192 -12.54 6.90 17.59
CA CYS A 192 -14.00 6.94 17.49
C CYS A 192 -14.48 6.73 16.04
N GLU A 193 -13.90 7.45 15.07
CA GLU A 193 -14.28 7.30 13.66
C GLU A 193 -13.97 5.90 13.12
N ARG A 194 -12.85 5.30 13.53
CA ARG A 194 -12.55 3.90 13.25
C ARG A 194 -13.65 2.97 13.75
N GLU A 195 -14.08 3.11 15.00
CA GLU A 195 -15.10 2.24 15.59
C GLU A 195 -16.44 2.39 14.85
N LEU A 196 -16.84 3.62 14.55
CA LEU A 196 -18.03 3.90 13.74
C LEU A 196 -17.93 3.29 12.34
N THR A 197 -16.74 3.33 11.73
CA THR A 197 -16.49 2.76 10.40
C THR A 197 -16.62 1.24 10.41
N ILE A 198 -16.03 0.58 11.41
CA ILE A 198 -16.13 -0.89 11.62
C ILE A 198 -17.55 -1.31 12.02
N GLU A 199 -18.30 -0.49 12.76
CA GLU A 199 -19.68 -0.79 13.11
C GLU A 199 -20.60 -0.67 11.89
N ARG A 200 -20.48 0.42 11.11
CA ARG A 200 -21.22 0.62 9.87
C ARG A 200 -20.92 -0.52 8.90
N ALA A 201 -19.63 -0.75 8.65
CA ALA A 201 -19.01 -2.05 8.55
C ALA A 201 -19.89 -3.33 8.54
N LEU A 202 -19.92 -3.90 9.73
CA LEU A 202 -20.59 -5.12 10.09
C LEU A 202 -22.11 -5.03 9.91
N LYS A 203 -22.72 -3.86 10.11
CA LYS A 203 -24.17 -3.66 9.91
C LYS A 203 -24.60 -3.72 8.44
N LYS A 204 -23.83 -3.10 7.53
CA LYS A 204 -24.15 -3.10 6.08
C LYS A 204 -23.76 -4.39 5.36
N GLY A 205 -23.10 -5.33 6.04
CA GLY A 205 -22.95 -6.71 5.57
C GLY A 205 -24.27 -7.41 5.21
N PHE A 206 -25.42 -6.83 5.60
CA PHE A 206 -26.76 -7.27 5.20
C PHE A 206 -27.33 -6.58 3.93
N GLU A 207 -26.77 -5.47 3.45
CA GLU A 207 -27.36 -4.64 2.37
C GLU A 207 -26.38 -4.32 1.21
N GLY A 208 -25.32 -5.13 1.06
CA GLY A 208 -24.72 -5.40 -0.25
C GLY A 208 -23.86 -4.32 -0.93
N ASN A 209 -23.39 -3.29 -0.23
CA ASN A 209 -22.42 -2.37 -0.85
C ASN A 209 -21.46 -1.76 0.17
N MET A 210 -20.39 -2.51 0.46
CA MET A 210 -19.31 -2.05 1.31
C MET A 210 -17.98 -2.46 0.70
N ALA A 211 -17.04 -1.53 0.67
CA ALA A 211 -15.63 -1.88 0.51
C ALA A 211 -15.29 -2.89 1.62
N ASN A 212 -15.00 -4.14 1.25
CA ASN A 212 -14.72 -5.23 2.16
C ASN A 212 -13.65 -4.80 3.18
N VAL A 213 -14.03 -4.50 4.42
CA VAL A 213 -13.07 -4.18 5.50
C VAL A 213 -12.06 -5.31 5.71
N GLU A 214 -12.42 -6.52 5.27
CA GLU A 214 -11.56 -7.69 5.07
C GLU A 214 -10.27 -7.37 4.29
N TYR A 215 -10.32 -6.48 3.29
CA TYR A 215 -9.13 -6.07 2.53
C TYR A 215 -8.12 -5.28 3.37
N PHE A 216 -8.57 -4.65 4.45
CA PHE A 216 -7.74 -3.92 5.43
C PHE A 216 -7.65 -4.68 6.75
N ALA A 217 -7.70 -6.02 6.72
CA ALA A 217 -7.79 -6.84 7.92
C ALA A 217 -6.62 -6.66 8.90
N GLU A 218 -5.45 -6.18 8.44
CA GLU A 218 -4.37 -5.79 9.35
C GLU A 218 -4.77 -4.64 10.30
N GLY A 219 -5.68 -3.76 9.86
CA GLY A 219 -6.31 -2.73 10.70
C GLY A 219 -7.43 -3.27 11.60
N LEU A 220 -7.90 -4.49 11.40
CA LEU A 220 -8.81 -5.13 12.37
C LEU A 220 -8.03 -5.74 13.53
N GLY A 221 -6.80 -6.21 13.28
CA GLY A 221 -5.93 -6.80 14.30
C GLY A 221 -6.61 -7.95 15.03
N GLU A 222 -6.67 -7.89 16.36
CA GLU A 222 -7.32 -8.91 17.21
C GLU A 222 -8.84 -8.99 17.02
N LEU A 223 -9.50 -7.97 16.47
CA LEU A 223 -10.94 -8.01 16.19
C LEU A 223 -11.27 -8.90 14.98
N CYS A 224 -10.24 -9.27 14.20
CA CYS A 224 -10.43 -10.05 12.98
C CYS A 224 -10.57 -11.55 13.29
N HIS A 225 -11.55 -12.18 12.67
CA HIS A 225 -11.70 -13.65 12.65
C HIS A 225 -10.72 -14.27 11.65
N TRP A 226 -9.43 -14.29 12.01
CA TRP A 226 -8.34 -14.66 11.08
C TRP A 226 -8.47 -16.04 10.45
N LYS A 227 -9.02 -17.02 11.17
CA LYS A 227 -9.23 -18.37 10.64
C LYS A 227 -10.24 -18.36 9.49
N GLU A 228 -11.37 -17.69 9.69
CA GLU A 228 -12.42 -17.51 8.69
C GLU A 228 -11.91 -16.68 7.51
N MET A 229 -11.17 -15.60 7.78
CA MET A 229 -10.52 -14.77 6.75
C MET A 229 -9.60 -15.58 5.84
N ILE A 230 -8.75 -16.44 6.43
CA ILE A 230 -7.86 -17.30 5.67
C ILE A 230 -8.66 -18.29 4.82
N MET A 231 -9.69 -18.92 5.39
CA MET A 231 -10.54 -19.85 4.64
C MET A 231 -11.25 -19.21 3.44
N LEU A 232 -11.66 -17.95 3.56
CA LEU A 232 -12.45 -17.25 2.54
C LEU A 232 -11.58 -16.57 1.46
N HIS A 233 -10.43 -16.01 1.84
CA HIS A 233 -9.69 -15.08 0.98
C HIS A 233 -8.27 -15.51 0.63
N GLN A 234 -7.76 -16.61 1.20
CA GLN A 234 -6.43 -17.09 0.85
C GLN A 234 -6.40 -17.58 -0.60
N ARG A 235 -5.52 -16.96 -1.39
CA ARG A 235 -5.30 -17.27 -2.80
C ARG A 235 -4.42 -18.51 -2.96
N HIS A 236 -4.35 -19.02 -4.19
CA HIS A 236 -3.51 -20.18 -4.52
C HIS A 236 -2.01 -19.95 -4.20
N ASN A 237 -1.52 -18.71 -4.34
CA ASN A 237 -0.13 -18.36 -3.99
C ASN A 237 0.11 -18.25 -2.47
N GLY A 238 -0.93 -18.43 -1.63
CA GLY A 238 -0.86 -18.36 -0.18
C GLY A 238 -1.10 -16.97 0.42
N SER A 239 -1.23 -15.94 -0.40
CA SER A 239 -1.52 -14.58 0.08
C SER A 239 -2.97 -14.41 0.49
N LEU A 240 -3.21 -13.43 1.37
CA LEU A 240 -4.50 -12.77 1.50
C LEU A 240 -4.50 -11.54 0.60
N PHE A 241 -5.41 -11.52 -0.39
CA PHE A 241 -5.60 -10.40 -1.31
C PHE A 241 -4.35 -9.95 -2.11
N ASP A 242 -3.32 -10.79 -2.25
CA ASP A 242 -2.01 -10.40 -2.79
C ASP A 242 -1.33 -9.26 -2.00
N SER A 243 -1.70 -9.09 -0.73
CA SER A 243 -1.17 -8.08 0.20
C SER A 243 -0.16 -8.72 1.18
N PRO A 244 1.14 -8.35 1.13
CA PRO A 244 2.12 -8.78 2.12
C PRO A 244 1.75 -8.34 3.54
N ALA A 245 1.32 -7.09 3.74
CA ALA A 245 0.90 -6.59 5.06
C ALA A 245 -0.25 -7.42 5.67
N THR A 246 -1.32 -7.66 4.90
CA THR A 246 -2.48 -8.43 5.39
C THR A 246 -2.11 -9.88 5.62
N THR A 247 -1.27 -10.47 4.76
CA THR A 247 -0.78 -11.85 4.94
C THR A 247 0.13 -11.98 6.16
N ALA A 248 0.99 -10.98 6.41
CA ALA A 248 1.83 -10.92 7.61
C ALA A 248 0.99 -10.73 8.88
N ALA A 249 -0.03 -9.89 8.84
CA ALA A 249 -0.96 -9.71 9.95
C ALA A 249 -1.66 -11.03 10.33
N ALA A 250 -2.06 -11.83 9.35
CA ALA A 250 -2.58 -13.16 9.61
C ALA A 250 -1.59 -14.04 10.38
N LEU A 251 -0.29 -13.99 10.07
CA LEU A 251 0.73 -14.72 10.82
C LEU A 251 1.02 -14.12 12.19
N ILE A 252 0.92 -12.80 12.36
CA ILE A 252 1.13 -12.13 13.66
C ILE A 252 0.04 -12.52 14.65
N PHE A 253 -1.23 -12.51 14.20
CA PHE A 253 -2.39 -12.75 15.05
C PHE A 253 -2.89 -14.21 15.01
N HIS A 254 -2.48 -15.00 14.00
CA HIS A 254 -2.88 -16.40 13.78
C HIS A 254 -1.74 -17.23 13.16
N GLN A 255 -0.75 -17.59 13.98
CA GLN A 255 0.60 -18.08 13.63
C GLN A 255 0.71 -19.46 12.94
N HIS A 256 -0.35 -19.98 12.32
CA HIS A 256 -0.43 -21.40 11.98
C HIS A 256 -0.60 -21.71 10.49
N ASP A 257 -0.63 -20.69 9.62
CA ASP A 257 -0.87 -20.92 8.20
C ASP A 257 0.43 -21.02 7.37
N GLU A 258 0.76 -22.25 6.97
CA GLU A 258 1.97 -22.56 6.19
C GLU A 258 1.97 -21.93 4.79
N LYS A 259 0.79 -21.67 4.20
CA LYS A 259 0.70 -21.05 2.87
C LYS A 259 0.99 -19.55 2.94
N CYS A 260 0.50 -18.86 3.97
CA CYS A 260 0.86 -17.48 4.26
C CYS A 260 2.38 -17.35 4.47
N PHE A 261 3.00 -18.26 5.23
CA PHE A 261 4.46 -18.32 5.36
C PHE A 261 5.15 -18.58 4.01
N GLY A 262 4.62 -19.49 3.20
CA GLY A 262 5.13 -19.79 1.87
C GLY A 262 5.11 -18.58 0.94
N TYR A 263 4.02 -17.80 0.96
CA TYR A 263 3.88 -16.57 0.19
C TYR A 263 4.93 -15.53 0.58
N LEU A 264 5.08 -15.21 1.87
CA LEU A 264 6.05 -14.20 2.32
C LEU A 264 7.49 -14.61 2.01
N ASN A 265 7.84 -15.90 2.20
CA ASN A 265 9.15 -16.41 1.79
C ASN A 265 9.38 -16.30 0.28
N SER A 266 8.34 -16.48 -0.54
CA SER A 266 8.45 -16.35 -1.99
C SER A 266 8.77 -14.92 -2.42
N ILE A 267 8.19 -13.92 -1.76
CA ILE A 267 8.49 -12.50 -2.00
C ILE A 267 9.94 -12.20 -1.66
N LEU A 268 10.44 -12.66 -0.50
CA LEU A 268 11.81 -12.36 -0.08
C LEU A 268 12.86 -12.99 -1.01
N LYS A 269 12.61 -14.20 -1.50
CA LYS A 269 13.47 -14.83 -2.53
C LYS A 269 13.49 -14.07 -3.85
N LEU A 270 12.39 -13.41 -4.20
CA LEU A 270 12.41 -12.52 -5.37
C LEU A 270 13.40 -11.40 -5.10
N HIS A 271 13.36 -10.74 -3.94
CA HIS A 271 14.21 -9.60 -3.58
C HIS A 271 15.71 -9.93 -3.35
N GLU A 272 16.07 -11.13 -2.90
CA GLU A 272 17.48 -11.56 -2.77
C GLU A 272 18.22 -11.62 -4.12
N ASN A 273 17.51 -11.94 -5.21
CA ASN A 273 18.09 -12.03 -6.55
C ASN A 273 18.37 -10.65 -7.19
N TRP A 274 18.04 -9.54 -6.52
CA TRP A 274 18.29 -8.18 -7.04
C TRP A 274 19.66 -7.63 -6.63
N GLY A 275 20.33 -8.26 -5.66
CA GLY A 275 21.69 -7.89 -5.22
C GLY A 275 22.82 -8.53 -6.03
N MET A 276 22.52 -9.30 -7.09
CA MET A 276 23.50 -10.01 -7.91
C MET A 276 23.40 -9.67 -9.41
N HIS A 277 23.44 -8.39 -9.79
CA HIS A 277 23.70 -7.99 -11.18
C HIS A 277 24.50 -6.69 -11.27
#